data_AF-A0A060CK26-F1
#
_entry.id   AF-A0A060CK26-F1
#
_cell.length_a   1.000
_cell.length_b   1.000
_cell.length_c   1.000
_cell.angle_alpha   90.00
_cell.angle_beta   90.00
_cell.angle_gamma   90.00
#
_symmetry.space_group_name_H-M   'P 1'
#
loop_
_entity.id
_entity.type
_entity.pdbx_description
1 polymer ?
#
loop_
_entity_poly.entity_id
_entity_poly.type
_entity_poly.pdbx_seq_one_letter_code
_entity_poly.pdbx_strand_id
1 'polypeptide(L)'
;MRPNFFVNTPDINPFFLQRSGRPGFRTRLVLAATLGGNYGIYNGYEICEAAALPGKEEYLDSEKYEIRAWDFDRPGHIKDDIRLVNYLRRTHPALQDFTNLAFYNTSSDQVLCYGKRTDDRQD
;
A
#
# COMPACT_ATOMS: atom_id res chain seq x y z
N MET A 1 -4.19 -8.05 19.41
CA MET A 1 -3.33 -7.13 18.62
C MET A 1 -4.15 -6.60 17.45
N ARG A 2 -3.99 -5.35 17.02
CA ARG A 2 -4.59 -4.79 15.79
C ARG A 2 -3.47 -4.20 14.92
N PRO A 3 -3.16 -4.79 13.75
CA PRO A 3 -2.03 -4.34 12.95
C PRO A 3 -2.33 -3.01 12.25
N ASN A 4 -1.27 -2.26 11.95
CA ASN A 4 -1.32 -1.11 11.05
C ASN A 4 -0.28 -1.31 9.95
N PHE A 5 -0.73 -1.58 8.73
CA PHE A 5 0.14 -1.86 7.59
C PHE A 5 0.53 -0.59 6.86
N PHE A 6 1.60 0.07 7.31
CA PHE A 6 2.23 1.11 6.52
C PHE A 6 2.94 0.49 5.30
N VAL A 7 2.65 1.01 4.10
CA VAL A 7 3.29 0.56 2.84
C VAL A 7 4.72 1.07 2.69
N ASN A 8 5.01 2.21 3.32
CA ASN A 8 6.30 2.86 3.45
C ASN A 8 6.29 3.71 4.72
N THR A 9 7.46 4.11 5.19
CA THR A 9 7.62 5.11 6.27
C THR A 9 8.79 6.04 5.89
N PRO A 10 9.04 7.16 6.61
CA PRO A 10 10.22 7.99 6.36
C PRO A 10 11.55 7.24 6.44
N ASP A 11 11.57 6.12 7.18
CA ASP A 11 12.75 5.29 7.42
C ASP A 11 12.78 4.02 6.54
N ILE A 12 11.67 3.69 5.88
CA ILE A 12 11.50 2.43 5.13
C ILE A 12 10.94 2.74 3.75
N ASN A 13 11.83 2.73 2.76
CA ASN A 13 11.61 2.61 1.32
C ASN A 13 11.93 1.16 0.89
N PRO A 14 10.95 0.23 0.91
CA PRO A 14 11.20 -1.18 0.70
C PRO A 14 11.90 -1.48 -0.63
N PHE A 15 12.85 -2.42 -0.65
CA PHE A 15 13.54 -2.82 -1.88
C PHE A 15 12.61 -3.20 -3.05
N PHE A 16 11.44 -3.74 -2.73
CA PHE A 16 10.42 -4.03 -3.74
C PHE A 16 9.97 -2.76 -4.48
N LEU A 17 9.70 -1.66 -3.78
CA LEU A 17 9.23 -0.40 -4.38
C LEU A 17 10.32 0.26 -5.22
N GLN A 18 11.58 0.16 -4.81
CA GLN A 18 12.74 0.70 -5.53
C GLN A 18 12.88 0.16 -6.98
N ARG A 19 12.35 -1.03 -7.26
CA ARG A 19 12.55 -1.74 -8.54
C ARG A 19 11.27 -2.03 -9.33
N SER A 20 10.11 -1.95 -8.68
CA SER A 20 8.83 -2.38 -9.27
C SER A 20 8.08 -1.29 -10.02
N GLY A 21 8.50 -0.03 -9.87
CA GLY A 21 7.84 1.13 -10.47
C GLY A 21 6.38 1.27 -10.03
N ARG A 22 5.62 2.11 -10.75
CA ARG A 22 4.20 2.39 -10.46
C ARG A 22 3.34 1.12 -10.20
N PRO A 23 3.46 0.02 -10.97
CA PRO A 23 2.71 -1.20 -10.69
C PRO A 23 2.93 -1.76 -9.28
N GLY A 24 4.18 -1.74 -8.77
CA GLY A 24 4.46 -2.27 -7.44
C GLY A 24 3.92 -1.41 -6.30
N PHE A 25 3.89 -0.08 -6.47
CA PHE A 25 3.18 0.80 -5.54
C PHE A 25 1.69 0.46 -5.49
N ARG A 26 1.04 0.27 -6.63
CA ARG A 26 -0.37 -0.18 -6.66
C ARG A 26 -0.56 -1.53 -5.98
N THR A 27 0.34 -2.49 -6.20
CA THR A 27 0.30 -3.80 -5.55
C THR A 27 0.39 -3.68 -4.03
N ARG A 28 1.36 -2.92 -3.49
CA ARG A 28 1.53 -2.75 -2.04
C ARG A 28 0.39 -1.97 -1.41
N LEU A 29 -0.14 -0.96 -2.09
CA LEU A 29 -1.34 -0.21 -1.67
C LEU A 29 -2.52 -1.16 -1.49
N VAL A 30 -2.85 -1.94 -2.52
CA VAL A 30 -4.00 -2.86 -2.48
C VAL A 30 -3.79 -3.87 -1.36
N LEU A 31 -2.63 -4.53 -1.28
CA LEU A 31 -2.35 -5.52 -0.23
C LEU A 31 -2.51 -4.94 1.18
N ALA A 32 -1.92 -3.78 1.47
CA ALA A 32 -2.03 -3.18 2.80
C ALA A 32 -3.47 -2.79 3.13
N ALA A 33 -4.16 -2.18 2.18
CA ALA A 33 -5.51 -1.64 2.36
C ALA A 33 -6.60 -2.72 2.41
N THR A 34 -6.40 -3.91 1.84
CA THR A 34 -7.42 -4.98 1.86
C THR A 34 -7.11 -6.06 2.89
N LEU A 35 -5.83 -6.35 3.19
CA LEU A 35 -5.47 -7.33 4.20
C LEU A 35 -5.63 -6.76 5.62
N GLY A 36 -5.17 -5.52 5.85
CA GLY A 36 -5.23 -4.87 7.16
C GLY A 36 -6.57 -4.22 7.47
N GLY A 37 -7.00 -4.30 8.74
CA GLY A 37 -8.09 -3.46 9.26
C GLY A 37 -7.68 -1.97 9.32
N ASN A 38 -6.38 -1.70 9.54
CA ASN A 38 -5.77 -0.37 9.42
C ASN A 38 -4.55 -0.43 8.49
N TYR A 39 -4.31 0.64 7.73
CA TYR A 39 -3.12 0.81 6.90
C TYR A 39 -2.72 2.28 6.84
N GLY A 40 -1.50 2.55 6.38
CA GLY A 40 -0.99 3.91 6.22
C GLY A 40 -0.08 4.04 5.01
N ILE A 41 0.08 5.28 4.57
CA ILE A 41 1.07 5.69 3.57
C ILE A 41 1.85 6.88 4.13
N TYR A 42 3.11 7.01 3.76
CA TYR A 42 3.91 8.20 4.01
C TYR A 42 4.03 9.04 2.72
N ASN A 43 4.04 10.36 2.89
CA ASN A 43 4.13 11.35 1.81
C ASN A 43 5.19 10.95 0.76
N GLY A 44 4.82 11.02 -0.50
CA GLY A 44 5.67 10.68 -1.65
C GLY A 44 5.30 9.32 -2.24
N TYR A 45 4.55 8.51 -1.49
CA TYR A 45 4.02 7.25 -2.00
C TYR A 45 3.03 7.45 -3.17
N GLU A 46 2.22 8.50 -3.11
CA GLU A 46 1.19 8.82 -4.10
C GLU A 46 1.77 9.08 -5.48
N ILE A 47 3.00 9.56 -5.53
CA ILE A 47 3.73 9.85 -6.76
C ILE A 47 4.76 8.77 -7.10
N CYS A 48 4.73 7.64 -6.39
CA CYS A 48 5.64 6.51 -6.54
C CYS A 48 7.13 6.89 -6.33
N GLU A 49 7.42 7.73 -5.33
CA GLU A 49 8.79 8.06 -4.98
C GLU A 49 9.53 6.84 -4.45
N ALA A 50 10.67 6.51 -5.07
CA ALA A 50 11.35 5.23 -4.83
C ALA A 50 12.88 5.33 -4.84
N ALA A 51 13.45 6.52 -5.14
CA ALA A 51 14.89 6.70 -5.17
C ALA A 51 15.48 6.40 -3.78
N ALA A 52 16.49 5.53 -3.73
CA ALA A 52 17.07 5.04 -2.50
C ALA A 52 18.58 5.28 -2.46
N LEU A 53 19.12 5.39 -1.25
CA LEU A 53 20.55 5.21 -1.05
C LEU A 53 20.96 3.79 -1.48
N PRO A 54 22.06 3.62 -2.23
CA PRO A 54 22.48 2.32 -2.73
C PRO A 54 22.59 1.26 -1.63
N GLY A 55 21.85 0.15 -1.78
CA GLY A 55 21.88 -0.98 -0.85
C GLY A 55 21.11 -0.76 0.47
N LYS A 56 20.33 0.32 0.59
CA LYS A 56 19.56 0.65 1.79
C LYS A 56 18.06 0.80 1.49
N GLU A 57 17.26 0.82 2.56
CA GLU A 57 15.84 1.19 2.51
C GLU A 57 15.61 2.67 2.89
N GLU A 58 16.66 3.49 2.90
CA GLU A 58 16.54 4.94 3.11
C GLU A 58 16.27 5.64 1.76
N TYR A 59 15.38 6.63 1.74
CA TYR A 59 15.19 7.50 0.58
C TYR A 59 16.46 8.31 0.28
N LEU A 60 16.76 8.50 -1.01
CA LEU A 60 17.96 9.21 -1.47
C LEU A 60 18.00 10.65 -0.95
N ASP A 61 16.91 11.38 -1.16
CA ASP A 61 16.73 12.78 -0.73
C ASP A 61 15.64 12.84 0.35
N SER A 62 15.95 12.32 1.54
CA SER A 62 14.95 12.12 2.59
C SER A 62 14.46 13.44 3.19
N GLU A 63 13.13 13.63 3.20
CA GLU A 63 12.46 14.78 3.85
C GLU A 63 12.78 14.90 5.36
N LYS A 64 13.30 13.84 5.99
CA LYS A 64 13.81 13.88 7.37
C LYS A 64 14.93 14.90 7.57
N TYR A 65 15.68 15.22 6.52
CA TYR A 65 16.89 16.05 6.57
C TYR A 65 16.82 17.27 5.65
N GLU A 66 15.79 17.38 4.80
CA GLU A 66 15.58 18.51 3.89
C GLU A 66 14.10 18.78 3.65
N ILE A 67 13.77 20.01 3.25
CA ILE A 67 12.40 20.36 2.85
C ILE A 67 12.16 19.84 1.43
N ARG A 68 11.11 19.04 1.25
CA ARG A 68 10.68 18.55 -0.06
C ARG A 68 9.41 19.24 -0.52
N ALA A 69 9.46 19.85 -1.71
CA ALA A 69 8.28 20.37 -2.39
C ALA A 69 7.86 19.38 -3.48
N TRP A 70 6.73 18.69 -3.27
CA TRP A 70 6.27 17.62 -4.16
C TRP A 70 5.29 18.14 -5.21
N ASP A 71 5.51 17.78 -6.48
CA ASP A 71 4.49 17.87 -7.52
C ASP A 71 3.60 16.62 -7.47
N PHE A 72 2.47 16.73 -6.76
CA PHE A 72 1.52 15.64 -6.60
C PHE A 72 0.70 15.35 -7.86
N ASP A 73 0.71 16.24 -8.86
CA ASP A 73 -0.01 16.08 -10.12
C ASP A 73 0.90 15.57 -11.26
N ARG A 74 2.17 15.24 -10.94
CA ARG A 74 3.10 14.67 -11.91
C ARG A 74 2.53 13.40 -12.58
N PRO A 75 2.78 13.19 -13.89
CA PRO A 75 2.32 12.00 -14.59
C PRO A 75 2.71 10.70 -13.88
N GLY A 76 1.76 9.76 -13.81
CA GLY A 76 1.99 8.45 -13.20
C GLY A 76 1.68 8.36 -11.70
N HIS A 77 1.14 9.41 -11.07
CA HIS A 77 0.63 9.32 -9.70
C HIS A 77 -0.48 8.26 -9.55
N ILE A 78 -0.72 7.80 -8.32
CA ILE A 78 -1.71 6.77 -7.96
C ILE A 78 -2.79 7.30 -6.99
N LYS A 79 -2.97 8.62 -6.92
CA LYS A 79 -3.98 9.26 -6.06
C LYS A 79 -5.39 8.69 -6.26
N ASP A 80 -5.75 8.36 -7.50
CA ASP A 80 -7.06 7.78 -7.79
C ASP A 80 -7.20 6.33 -7.32
N ASP A 81 -6.12 5.54 -7.38
CA ASP A 81 -6.09 4.19 -6.78
C ASP A 81 -6.28 4.28 -5.24
N ILE A 82 -5.63 5.26 -4.60
CA ILE A 82 -5.76 5.53 -3.15
C ILE A 82 -7.19 5.96 -2.81
N ARG A 83 -7.79 6.85 -3.61
CA ARG A 83 -9.19 7.27 -3.43
C ARG A 83 -10.14 6.08 -3.57
N LEU A 84 -9.94 5.25 -4.59
CA LEU A 84 -10.76 4.07 -4.86
C LEU A 84 -10.68 3.06 -3.72
N VAL A 85 -9.49 2.66 -3.29
CA VAL A 85 -9.36 1.64 -2.23
C VAL A 85 -9.91 2.15 -0.89
N ASN A 86 -9.76 3.44 -0.60
CA ASN A 86 -10.36 4.05 0.59
C ASN A 86 -11.89 4.15 0.50
N TYR A 87 -12.43 4.39 -0.70
CA TYR A 87 -13.87 4.30 -0.92
C TYR A 87 -14.37 2.88 -0.65
N LEU A 88 -13.73 1.86 -1.26
CA LEU A 88 -14.09 0.46 -1.05
C LEU A 88 -14.05 0.07 0.44
N ARG A 89 -12.99 0.45 1.17
CA ARG A 89 -12.89 0.17 2.62
C ARG A 89 -14.01 0.82 3.45
N ARG A 90 -14.50 1.99 3.04
CA ARG A 90 -15.62 2.67 3.73
C ARG A 90 -16.96 2.02 3.42
N THR A 91 -17.13 1.48 2.21
CA THR A 91 -18.41 0.91 1.76
C THR A 91 -18.54 -0.59 2.00
N HIS A 92 -17.42 -1.30 2.25
CA HIS A 92 -17.39 -2.74 2.51
C HIS A 92 -16.86 -3.03 3.93
N PRO A 93 -17.75 -3.25 4.93
CA PRO A 93 -17.36 -3.59 6.29
C PRO A 93 -16.39 -4.77 6.40
N ALA A 94 -16.44 -5.74 5.48
CA ALA A 94 -15.52 -6.87 5.45
C ALA A 94 -14.04 -6.43 5.35
N LEU A 95 -13.75 -5.26 4.77
CA LEU A 95 -12.38 -4.73 4.65
C LEU A 95 -11.88 -4.01 5.91
N GLN A 96 -12.73 -3.79 6.91
CA GLN A 96 -12.39 -3.04 8.13
C GLN A 96 -11.89 -3.94 9.27
N ASP A 97 -12.15 -5.24 9.21
CA ASP A 97 -11.58 -6.23 10.15
C ASP A 97 -10.27 -6.82 9.60
N PHE A 98 -9.48 -7.50 10.43
CA PHE A 98 -8.26 -8.23 10.03
C PHE A 98 -8.34 -9.74 10.33
N THR A 99 -9.35 -10.21 11.07
CA THR A 99 -9.48 -11.63 11.47
C THR A 99 -10.37 -12.46 10.55
N ASN A 100 -11.10 -11.81 9.64
CA ASN A 100 -12.08 -12.41 8.74
C ASN A 100 -11.52 -12.87 7.37
N LEU A 101 -10.23 -13.23 7.30
CA LEU A 101 -9.50 -13.51 6.07
C LEU A 101 -9.50 -15.01 5.70
N ALA A 102 -9.71 -15.32 4.42
CA ALA A 102 -9.49 -16.64 3.85
C ALA A 102 -8.63 -16.56 2.58
N PHE A 103 -7.61 -17.41 2.47
CA PHE A 103 -6.78 -17.54 1.27
C PHE A 103 -7.32 -18.64 0.35
N TYR A 104 -7.17 -18.44 -0.96
CA TYR A 104 -7.57 -19.39 -1.98
C TYR A 104 -6.39 -19.80 -2.84
N ASN A 105 -6.43 -21.04 -3.35
CA ASN A 105 -5.39 -21.55 -4.23
C ASN A 105 -5.42 -20.86 -5.59
N THR A 106 -4.23 -20.64 -6.14
CA THR A 106 -4.00 -20.17 -7.50
C THR A 106 -3.02 -21.12 -8.18
N SER A 107 -3.03 -21.15 -9.51
CA SER A 107 -2.12 -22.00 -10.29
C SER A 107 -0.80 -21.31 -10.65
N SER A 108 -0.56 -20.10 -10.16
CA SER A 108 0.62 -19.29 -10.48
C SER A 108 1.22 -18.72 -9.20
N ASP A 109 2.52 -18.91 -9.03
CA ASP A 109 3.27 -18.40 -7.87
C ASP A 109 3.33 -16.86 -7.82
N GLN A 110 2.95 -16.19 -8.90
CA GLN A 110 2.89 -14.72 -8.98
C GLN A 110 1.50 -14.14 -8.65
N VAL A 111 0.51 -14.98 -8.35
CA VAL A 111 -0.88 -14.55 -8.12
C VAL A 111 -1.32 -14.95 -6.72
N LEU A 112 -1.71 -13.96 -5.91
CA LEU A 112 -2.31 -14.15 -4.59
C LEU A 112 -3.82 -13.95 -4.67
N CYS A 113 -4.60 -14.89 -4.13
CA CYS A 113 -6.06 -14.79 -4.04
C CYS A 113 -6.52 -14.93 -2.59
N TYR A 114 -7.34 -14.01 -2.12
CA TYR A 114 -7.97 -14.05 -0.79
C TYR A 114 -9.31 -13.34 -0.80
N GLY A 115 -10.14 -13.68 0.17
CA GLY A 115 -11.45 -13.08 0.42
C GLY A 115 -11.59 -12.71 1.88
N LYS A 116 -12.44 -11.72 2.14
CA LYS A 116 -12.85 -11.30 3.48
C LYS A 116 -14.36 -11.22 3.49
N ARG A 117 -14.96 -11.50 4.65
CA ARG A 117 -16.41 -11.45 4.81
C ARG A 117 -16.82 -10.97 6.19
N THR A 118 -17.99 -10.37 6.32
CA THR A 118 -18.59 -10.12 7.63
C THR A 118 -19.04 -11.43 8.29
N ASP A 119 -19.26 -11.39 9.62
CA ASP A 119 -19.72 -12.55 10.37
C ASP A 119 -21.08 -13.06 9.87
N ASP A 120 -21.96 -12.15 9.47
CA ASP A 120 -23.28 -12.43 8.88
C ASP A 120 -23.23 -12.79 7.39
N ARG A 121 -22.05 -12.69 6.75
CA ARG A 121 -21.78 -13.01 5.34
C ARG A 121 -22.58 -12.19 4.33
N GLN A 122 -23.00 -10.99 4.69
CA GLN A 122 -23.69 -10.06 3.79
C GLN A 122 -22.73 -9.22 2.93
N ASP A 123 -21.44 -9.18 3.32
CA ASP A 123 -20.33 -8.55 2.59
C ASP A 123 -19.09 -9.45 2.66
#